data_AF-A0A7X9GW19-F1
#
_entry.id   AF-A0A7X9GW19-F1
#
_cell.length_a   1.000
_cell.length_b   1.000
_cell.length_c   1.000
_cell.angle_alpha   90.00
_cell.angle_beta   90.00
_cell.angle_gamma   90.00
#
_symmetry.space_group_name_H-M   'P 1'
#
loop_
_entity.id
_entity.type
_entity.pdbx_description
1 polymer ?
#
loop_
_entity_poly.entity_id
_entity_poly.type
_entity_poly.pdbx_seq_one_letter_code
_entity_poly.pdbx_strand_id
1 'polypeptide(L)'
;MTSSSTRAINDRIIWVDCEMTGLDKQRDALVEIAVLVTDADLNILGDGVDVVIKPPAESLEGMDPFVVNMHTVSGLLEELDGGMTLEQAQAQCLEYVRQYCPEPGKAPLAGNSVGTDRVFLDRDVPEFASWLSYRTIDVSSFKELAKRWFPRVYYNIPAKHGGHRALADIRESIQELKYYREVLLVDEPGPTTAQAREAARSLELREEPTMPVPAATTPVAHVPWLDRASHRGWLEGAGLELLHFASESVREDGGFAWLDEQGAPDLSRPSELWLTCRMTHSFALGHLLGHPDFGRFADHGLASLRGVFRDQEHGGWYSSVAAGRPVDDSKQAYAHAFVVLAAASGLAAGRPGAKELLDEALEVLDEKFFDETAGMSVDSFDREFGECEPYRGINSNMHTVEALLAAADVTGQRRWLDRAVGIATRAIDEFARLNDWALPEHYDVE
;
A
#
# COMPACT_ATOMS: atom_id res chain seq x y z
N MET A 1 -47.91 5.47 -9.45
CA MET A 1 -47.94 5.67 -7.99
C MET A 1 -47.81 4.31 -7.31
N THR A 2 -46.58 3.80 -7.25
CA THR A 2 -46.22 2.73 -6.33
C THR A 2 -45.79 3.39 -5.03
N SER A 3 -46.40 2.99 -3.91
CA SER A 3 -46.22 3.56 -2.58
C SER A 3 -44.74 3.72 -2.22
N SER A 4 -44.36 4.94 -1.83
CA SER A 4 -43.02 5.30 -1.30
C SER A 4 -42.66 4.54 -0.01
N SER A 5 -43.63 3.92 0.66
CA SER A 5 -43.45 3.31 1.99
C SER A 5 -42.84 1.90 2.01
N THR A 6 -42.28 1.39 0.90
CA THR A 6 -41.75 0.02 0.83
C THR A 6 -40.42 -0.12 0.08
N ARG A 7 -39.57 0.93 0.06
CA ARG A 7 -38.14 0.68 -0.12
C ARG A 7 -37.61 -0.01 1.15
N ALA A 8 -36.81 -1.05 0.95
CA ALA A 8 -36.51 -2.01 2.00
C ALA A 8 -35.68 -1.36 3.13
N ILE A 9 -35.67 -1.97 4.32
CA ILE A 9 -34.72 -1.65 5.41
C ILE A 9 -33.26 -1.63 4.90
N ASN A 10 -32.99 -2.32 3.80
CA ASN A 10 -31.66 -2.41 3.19
C ASN A 10 -31.22 -1.15 2.43
N ASP A 11 -32.14 -0.21 2.16
CA ASP A 11 -31.85 1.02 1.40
C ASP A 11 -31.66 2.24 2.33
N ARG A 12 -31.44 2.01 3.63
CA ARG A 12 -31.24 3.06 4.63
C ARG A 12 -29.85 3.68 4.51
N ILE A 13 -29.75 4.95 4.88
CA ILE A 13 -28.49 5.71 4.88
C ILE A 13 -28.27 6.24 6.29
N ILE A 14 -27.06 6.05 6.83
CA ILE A 14 -26.67 6.57 8.14
C ILE A 14 -25.85 7.84 7.91
N TRP A 15 -26.37 8.97 8.39
CA TRP A 15 -25.78 10.29 8.30
C TRP A 15 -25.04 10.61 9.58
N VAL A 16 -23.78 11.00 9.48
CA VAL A 16 -22.97 11.38 10.63
C VAL A 16 -22.20 12.66 10.32
N ASP A 17 -22.12 13.51 11.32
CA ASP A 17 -21.19 14.65 11.39
C ASP A 17 -20.60 14.67 12.79
N CYS A 18 -19.34 15.02 12.87
CA CYS A 18 -18.56 15.05 14.09
C CYS A 18 -17.92 16.43 14.25
N GLU A 19 -17.89 16.91 15.49
CA GLU A 19 -17.05 18.04 15.85
C GLU A 19 -15.81 17.54 16.59
N MET A 20 -14.66 18.16 16.31
CA MET A 20 -13.36 17.76 16.85
C MET A 20 -12.58 18.96 17.40
N THR A 21 -11.59 18.71 18.24
CA THR A 21 -10.63 19.75 18.68
C THR A 21 -9.63 20.15 17.58
N GLY A 22 -9.68 19.47 16.43
CA GLY A 22 -8.85 19.69 15.26
C GLY A 22 -8.92 18.48 14.31
N LEU A 23 -8.03 18.41 13.32
CA LEU A 23 -8.05 17.36 12.28
C LEU A 23 -6.85 16.39 12.35
N ASP A 24 -5.98 16.52 13.35
CA ASP A 24 -4.88 15.60 13.61
C ASP A 24 -5.40 14.30 14.23
N LYS A 25 -5.23 13.21 13.49
CA LYS A 25 -5.77 11.88 13.82
C LYS A 25 -5.17 11.27 15.09
N GLN A 26 -4.06 11.79 15.60
CA GLN A 26 -3.41 11.27 16.81
C GLN A 26 -3.69 12.16 18.02
N ARG A 27 -3.73 13.47 17.82
CA ARG A 27 -3.76 14.45 18.92
C ARG A 27 -5.15 15.00 19.23
N ASP A 28 -5.97 15.17 18.21
CA ASP A 28 -7.26 15.84 18.35
C ASP A 28 -8.33 14.87 18.82
N ALA A 29 -9.27 15.36 19.63
CA ALA A 29 -10.33 14.58 20.23
C ALA A 29 -11.67 14.82 19.54
N LEU A 30 -12.49 13.77 19.47
CA LEU A 30 -13.91 13.83 19.09
C LEU A 30 -14.73 14.43 20.24
N VAL A 31 -15.49 15.49 19.96
CA VAL A 31 -16.20 16.27 20.99
C VAL A 31 -17.71 16.39 20.79
N GLU A 32 -18.22 16.12 19.59
CA GLU A 32 -19.66 16.00 19.33
C GLU A 32 -19.87 14.93 18.26
N ILE A 33 -20.93 14.12 18.37
CA ILE A 33 -21.39 13.23 17.31
C ILE A 33 -22.89 13.45 17.13
N ALA A 34 -23.30 13.73 15.90
CA ALA A 34 -24.70 13.66 15.53
C ALA A 34 -24.95 12.54 14.52
N VAL A 35 -26.06 11.82 14.71
CA VAL A 35 -26.46 10.71 13.84
C VAL A 35 -27.91 10.84 13.44
N LEU A 36 -28.19 10.73 12.14
CA LEU A 36 -29.55 10.60 11.59
C LEU A 36 -29.61 9.40 10.65
N VAL A 37 -30.76 8.74 10.58
CA VAL A 37 -31.03 7.73 9.55
C VAL A 37 -32.07 8.27 8.59
N THR A 38 -31.86 8.10 7.28
CA THR A 38 -32.89 8.38 6.28
C THR A 38 -33.34 7.11 5.56
N ASP A 39 -34.54 7.16 4.99
CA ASP A 39 -34.90 6.29 3.88
C ASP A 39 -34.12 6.66 2.59
N ALA A 40 -34.33 5.86 1.54
CA ALA A 40 -33.75 6.10 0.22
C ALA A 40 -34.28 7.36 -0.49
N ASP A 41 -35.35 7.95 0.02
CA ASP A 41 -35.91 9.21 -0.45
C ASP A 41 -35.49 10.40 0.41
N LEU A 42 -34.48 10.19 1.26
CA LEU A 42 -33.87 11.21 2.12
C LEU A 42 -34.87 11.77 3.16
N ASN A 43 -35.90 11.00 3.50
CA ASN A 43 -36.78 11.31 4.62
C ASN A 43 -36.12 10.83 5.91
N ILE A 44 -35.96 11.75 6.86
CA ILE A 44 -35.35 11.48 8.17
C ILE A 44 -36.28 10.56 8.98
N LEU A 45 -35.70 9.57 9.65
CA LEU A 45 -36.39 8.61 10.49
C LEU A 45 -36.07 8.91 11.96
N GLY A 46 -37.10 9.27 12.72
CA GLY A 46 -36.96 9.67 14.12
C GLY A 46 -36.25 11.02 14.27
N ASP A 47 -35.86 11.33 15.51
CA ASP A 47 -35.32 12.65 15.86
C ASP A 47 -33.79 12.75 15.72
N GLY A 48 -33.10 11.61 15.66
CA GLY A 48 -31.64 11.52 15.64
C GLY A 48 -31.02 11.29 17.02
N VAL A 49 -29.69 11.27 17.02
CA VAL A 49 -28.84 11.35 18.21
C VAL A 49 -27.94 12.56 18.05
N ASP A 50 -27.72 13.26 19.15
CA ASP A 50 -26.82 14.41 19.25
C ASP A 50 -26.17 14.35 20.62
N VAL A 51 -24.88 14.01 20.65
CA VAL A 51 -24.14 13.72 21.89
C VAL A 51 -22.86 14.53 21.96
N VAL A 52 -22.73 15.31 23.03
CA VAL A 52 -21.51 16.03 23.37
C VAL A 52 -20.62 15.14 24.23
N ILE A 53 -19.36 15.02 23.84
CA ILE A 53 -18.35 14.18 24.48
C ILE A 53 -17.36 15.07 25.21
N LYS A 54 -17.04 14.72 26.46
CA LYS A 54 -16.04 15.44 27.24
C LYS A 54 -14.62 15.05 26.79
N PRO A 55 -13.84 15.95 26.18
CA PRO A 55 -12.48 15.62 25.76
C PRO A 55 -11.49 15.60 26.93
N PRO A 56 -10.32 14.96 26.76
CA PRO A 56 -9.19 15.15 27.66
C PRO A 56 -8.74 16.62 27.72
N ALA A 57 -8.25 17.07 28.87
CA ALA A 57 -7.81 18.46 29.06
C ALA A 57 -6.71 18.88 28.07
N GLU A 58 -5.78 17.96 27.76
CA GLU A 58 -4.65 18.21 26.85
C GLU A 58 -5.11 18.56 25.43
N SER A 59 -6.21 17.94 24.96
CA SER A 59 -6.77 18.21 23.63
C SER A 59 -7.45 19.59 23.55
N LEU A 60 -7.94 20.11 24.68
CA LEU A 60 -8.46 21.47 24.75
C LEU A 60 -7.35 22.52 24.77
N GLU A 61 -6.28 22.27 25.53
CA GLU A 61 -5.13 23.18 25.63
C GLU A 61 -4.38 23.31 24.29
N GLY A 62 -4.34 22.24 23.49
CA GLY A 62 -3.69 22.18 22.19
C GLY A 62 -4.53 22.69 21.01
N MET A 63 -5.76 23.16 21.24
CA MET A 63 -6.70 23.53 20.18
C MET A 63 -6.25 24.80 19.44
N ASP A 64 -6.29 24.77 18.10
CA ASP A 64 -5.93 25.91 17.26
C ASP A 64 -6.89 27.11 17.50
N PRO A 65 -6.42 28.38 17.51
CA PRO A 65 -7.26 29.54 17.76
C PRO A 65 -8.48 29.65 16.84
N PHE A 66 -8.40 29.15 15.60
CA PHE A 66 -9.53 29.10 14.68
C PHE A 66 -10.62 28.15 15.18
N VAL A 67 -10.22 26.95 15.64
CA VAL A 67 -11.15 25.94 16.18
C VAL A 67 -11.74 26.40 17.50
N VAL A 68 -10.93 27.02 18.38
CA VAL A 68 -11.44 27.64 19.62
C VAL A 68 -12.54 28.66 19.30
N ASN A 69 -12.28 29.57 18.36
CA ASN A 69 -13.27 30.58 17.98
C ASN A 69 -14.53 29.96 17.37
N MET A 70 -14.39 28.94 16.51
CA MET A 70 -15.51 28.22 15.92
C MET A 70 -16.42 27.63 17.00
N HIS A 71 -15.85 26.85 17.92
CA HIS A 71 -16.61 26.20 19.00
C HIS A 71 -17.11 27.15 20.08
N THR A 72 -16.47 28.32 20.21
CA THR A 72 -17.00 29.42 21.05
C THR A 72 -18.27 30.00 20.41
N VAL A 73 -18.25 30.28 19.11
CA VAL A 73 -19.38 30.87 18.39
C VAL A 73 -20.56 29.90 18.29
N SER A 74 -20.30 28.60 18.14
CA SER A 74 -21.36 27.56 18.12
C SER A 74 -21.96 27.27 19.49
N GLY A 75 -21.30 27.71 20.57
CA GLY A 75 -21.67 27.42 21.96
C GLY A 75 -21.20 26.05 22.46
N LEU A 76 -20.58 25.23 21.60
CA LEU A 76 -20.17 23.87 21.95
C LEU A 76 -19.16 23.84 23.11
N LEU A 77 -18.22 24.80 23.18
CA LEU A 77 -17.24 24.85 24.28
C LEU A 77 -17.88 24.91 25.67
N GLU A 78 -19.05 25.54 25.81
CA GLU A 78 -19.75 25.66 27.09
C GLU A 78 -20.40 24.34 27.54
N GLU A 79 -20.68 23.44 26.59
CA GLU A 79 -21.32 22.14 26.83
C GLU A 79 -20.30 21.03 27.16
N LEU A 80 -19.03 21.18 26.72
CA LEU A 80 -18.01 20.13 26.82
C LEU A 80 -17.75 19.61 28.25
N ASP A 81 -17.78 20.49 29.26
CA ASP A 81 -17.50 20.07 30.65
C ASP A 81 -18.58 19.12 31.20
N GLY A 82 -19.82 19.28 30.72
CA GLY A 82 -20.97 18.42 31.01
C GLY A 82 -21.15 17.26 30.03
N GLY A 83 -20.25 17.12 29.04
CA GLY A 83 -20.28 16.05 28.05
C GLY A 83 -20.14 14.66 28.66
N MET A 84 -20.59 13.66 27.90
CA MET A 84 -20.53 12.25 28.28
C MET A 84 -19.18 11.60 27.90
N THR A 85 -18.97 10.35 28.32
CA THR A 85 -17.80 9.58 27.88
C THR A 85 -17.98 9.02 26.47
N LEU A 86 -16.89 8.65 25.81
CA LEU A 86 -16.91 8.01 24.48
C LEU A 86 -17.75 6.72 24.48
N GLU A 87 -17.66 5.92 25.55
CA GLU A 87 -18.42 4.68 25.67
C GLU A 87 -19.92 4.95 25.74
N GLN A 88 -20.33 6.02 26.44
CA GLN A 88 -21.73 6.43 26.53
C GLN A 88 -22.25 6.97 25.19
N ALA A 89 -21.43 7.80 24.51
CA ALA A 89 -21.75 8.31 23.18
C ALA A 89 -21.91 7.18 22.16
N GLN A 90 -20.97 6.23 22.15
CA GLN A 90 -21.02 5.04 21.31
C GLN A 90 -22.29 4.22 21.56
N ALA A 91 -22.65 3.98 22.82
CA ALA A 91 -23.84 3.23 23.19
C ALA A 91 -25.12 3.90 22.68
N GLN A 92 -25.26 5.22 22.82
CA GLN A 92 -26.42 5.97 22.34
C GLN A 92 -26.52 5.97 20.81
N CYS A 93 -25.39 6.17 20.12
CA CYS A 93 -25.35 6.10 18.65
C CYS A 93 -25.78 4.71 18.15
N LEU A 94 -25.25 3.64 18.77
CA LEU A 94 -25.62 2.25 18.45
C LEU A 94 -27.09 1.95 18.72
N GLU A 95 -27.62 2.41 19.85
CA GLU A 95 -29.03 2.23 20.20
C GLU A 95 -29.95 2.82 19.13
N TYR A 96 -29.66 4.04 18.67
CA TYR A 96 -30.43 4.70 17.63
C TYR A 96 -30.31 3.99 16.27
N VAL A 97 -29.10 3.72 15.78
CA VAL A 97 -28.95 3.10 14.45
C VAL A 97 -29.51 1.70 14.38
N ARG A 98 -29.46 0.92 15.47
CA ARG A 98 -30.05 -0.43 15.51
C ARG A 98 -31.57 -0.45 15.33
N GLN A 99 -32.26 0.64 15.66
CA GLN A 99 -33.72 0.76 15.46
C GLN A 99 -34.10 0.79 13.98
N TYR A 100 -33.26 1.39 13.14
CA TYR A 100 -33.56 1.62 11.72
C TYR A 100 -32.71 0.77 10.76
N CYS A 101 -31.51 0.38 11.19
CA CYS A 101 -30.49 -0.38 10.47
C CYS A 101 -30.05 -1.58 11.33
N PRO A 102 -30.83 -2.66 11.43
CA PRO A 102 -30.56 -3.76 12.36
C PRO A 102 -29.36 -4.64 11.94
N GLU A 103 -28.92 -4.56 10.68
CA GLU A 103 -27.78 -5.31 10.16
C GLU A 103 -26.50 -4.45 10.12
N PRO A 104 -25.41 -4.86 10.78
CA PRO A 104 -24.16 -4.11 10.78
C PRO A 104 -23.49 -4.11 9.39
N GLY A 105 -22.84 -3.00 9.04
CA GLY A 105 -22.00 -2.86 7.84
C GLY A 105 -22.76 -2.77 6.51
N LYS A 106 -24.10 -2.73 6.55
CA LYS A 106 -24.96 -2.67 5.35
C LYS A 106 -25.24 -1.24 4.88
N ALA A 107 -25.69 -0.37 5.79
CA ALA A 107 -26.06 0.99 5.44
C ALA A 107 -24.81 1.87 5.22
N PRO A 108 -24.71 2.63 4.13
CA PRO A 108 -23.59 3.52 3.88
C PRO A 108 -23.54 4.68 4.88
N LEU A 109 -22.32 5.12 5.18
CA LEU A 109 -22.05 6.37 5.90
C LEU A 109 -22.24 7.56 4.93
N ALA A 110 -22.95 8.60 5.36
CA ALA A 110 -23.19 9.80 4.57
C ALA A 110 -22.93 11.08 5.36
N GLY A 111 -22.54 12.14 4.66
CA GLY A 111 -22.26 13.46 5.24
C GLY A 111 -21.49 14.34 4.24
N ASN A 112 -21.20 15.58 4.62
CA ASN A 112 -20.28 16.44 3.86
C ASN A 112 -18.84 16.16 4.28
N SER A 113 -17.96 15.85 3.33
CA SER A 113 -16.53 15.61 3.63
C SER A 113 -16.30 14.52 4.68
N VAL A 114 -17.26 13.57 4.73
CA VAL A 114 -17.45 12.59 5.82
C VAL A 114 -16.32 11.58 5.98
N GLY A 115 -15.38 11.56 5.02
CA GLY A 115 -14.15 10.79 5.14
C GLY A 115 -13.27 11.24 6.31
N THR A 116 -13.38 12.50 6.75
CA THR A 116 -12.67 12.99 7.93
C THR A 116 -13.29 12.39 9.20
N ASP A 117 -14.62 12.50 9.33
CA ASP A 117 -15.39 11.96 10.44
C ASP A 117 -15.17 10.47 10.60
N ARG A 118 -15.16 9.72 9.48
CA ARG A 118 -14.91 8.28 9.47
C ARG A 118 -13.66 7.90 10.25
N VAL A 119 -12.58 8.68 10.10
CA VAL A 119 -11.31 8.38 10.79
C VAL A 119 -11.45 8.48 12.30
N PHE A 120 -12.14 9.50 12.80
CA PHE A 120 -12.38 9.67 14.23
C PHE A 120 -13.36 8.63 14.76
N LEU A 121 -14.41 8.31 14.00
CA LEU A 121 -15.36 7.25 14.36
C LEU A 121 -14.67 5.89 14.49
N ASP A 122 -13.82 5.50 13.52
CA ASP A 122 -13.08 4.23 13.54
C ASP A 122 -12.09 4.17 14.73
N ARG A 123 -11.55 5.31 15.18
CA ARG A 123 -10.60 5.40 16.29
C ARG A 123 -11.29 5.39 17.66
N ASP A 124 -12.31 6.23 17.84
CA ASP A 124 -12.85 6.60 19.15
C ASP A 124 -14.13 5.86 19.51
N VAL A 125 -14.92 5.45 18.52
CA VAL A 125 -16.18 4.72 18.69
C VAL A 125 -16.25 3.50 17.74
N PRO A 126 -15.28 2.56 17.82
CA PRO A 126 -15.11 1.49 16.84
C PRO A 126 -16.30 0.52 16.75
N GLU A 127 -17.06 0.30 17.82
CA GLU A 127 -18.24 -0.56 17.75
C GLU A 127 -19.36 0.11 16.95
N PHE A 128 -19.56 1.42 17.13
CA PHE A 128 -20.48 2.19 16.29
C PHE A 128 -20.00 2.22 14.84
N ALA A 129 -18.70 2.46 14.62
CA ALA A 129 -18.12 2.50 13.29
C ALA A 129 -18.22 1.17 12.53
N SER A 130 -18.20 0.03 13.24
CA SER A 130 -18.43 -1.31 12.67
C SER A 130 -19.85 -1.49 12.11
N TRP A 131 -20.81 -0.69 12.59
CA TRP A 131 -22.19 -0.71 12.10
C TRP A 131 -22.35 0.02 10.76
N LEU A 132 -21.42 0.92 10.44
CA LEU A 132 -21.38 1.71 9.21
C LEU A 132 -20.70 0.91 8.09
N SER A 133 -21.29 0.89 6.90
CA SER A 133 -20.63 0.28 5.73
C SER A 133 -19.33 0.99 5.37
N TYR A 134 -18.40 0.27 4.73
CA TYR A 134 -17.22 0.87 4.09
C TYR A 134 -17.59 1.79 2.92
N ARG A 135 -18.81 1.64 2.36
CA ARG A 135 -19.32 2.51 1.30
C ARG A 135 -19.75 3.84 1.90
N THR A 136 -19.36 4.92 1.22
CA THR A 136 -19.62 6.29 1.66
C THR A 136 -20.41 7.06 0.61
N ILE A 137 -21.40 7.84 1.05
CA ILE A 137 -22.09 8.85 0.25
C ILE A 137 -21.57 10.22 0.72
N ASP A 138 -20.52 10.70 0.06
CA ASP A 138 -19.94 12.01 0.37
C ASP A 138 -20.63 13.10 -0.47
N VAL A 139 -21.42 13.95 0.20
CA VAL A 139 -22.16 15.06 -0.44
C VAL A 139 -21.20 16.07 -1.07
N SER A 140 -19.99 16.23 -0.52
CA SER A 140 -18.96 17.12 -1.08
C SER A 140 -18.46 16.66 -2.45
N SER A 141 -18.59 15.36 -2.79
CA SER A 141 -18.31 14.87 -4.14
C SER A 141 -19.27 15.50 -5.17
N PHE A 142 -20.56 15.57 -4.86
CA PHE A 142 -21.56 16.21 -5.73
C PHE A 142 -21.29 17.71 -5.86
N LYS A 143 -20.88 18.37 -4.78
CA LYS A 143 -20.48 19.78 -4.78
C LYS A 143 -19.31 20.06 -5.74
N GLU A 144 -18.27 19.22 -5.70
CA GLU A 144 -17.12 19.35 -6.60
C GLU A 144 -17.49 19.06 -8.07
N LEU A 145 -18.39 18.12 -8.33
CA LEU A 145 -18.90 17.84 -9.67
C LEU A 145 -19.79 18.98 -10.19
N ALA A 146 -20.70 19.50 -9.37
CA ALA A 146 -21.55 20.65 -9.69
C ALA A 146 -20.69 21.87 -10.07
N LYS A 147 -19.62 22.15 -9.32
CA LYS A 147 -18.68 23.25 -9.60
C LYS A 147 -18.08 23.17 -11.00
N ARG A 148 -17.78 21.95 -11.48
CA ARG A 148 -17.09 21.72 -12.76
C ARG A 148 -18.06 21.60 -13.93
N TRP A 149 -19.17 20.91 -13.74
CA TRP A 149 -20.11 20.60 -14.81
C TRP A 149 -21.18 21.66 -14.97
N PHE A 150 -21.67 22.23 -13.86
CA PHE A 150 -22.79 23.16 -13.86
C PHE A 150 -22.57 24.27 -12.82
N PRO A 151 -21.70 25.27 -13.07
CA PRO A 151 -21.39 26.32 -12.09
C PRO A 151 -22.62 27.03 -11.53
N ARG A 152 -23.70 27.16 -12.30
CA ARG A 152 -24.98 27.70 -11.83
C ARG A 152 -25.60 26.90 -10.68
N VAL A 153 -25.53 25.56 -10.74
CA VAL A 153 -25.97 24.69 -9.65
C VAL A 153 -25.12 24.95 -8.40
N TYR A 154 -23.80 25.04 -8.56
CA TYR A 154 -22.87 25.30 -7.46
C TYR A 154 -23.11 26.65 -6.76
N TYR A 155 -23.30 27.73 -7.51
CA TYR A 155 -23.54 29.05 -6.93
C TYR A 155 -24.94 29.25 -6.32
N ASN A 156 -25.85 28.28 -6.46
CA ASN A 156 -27.20 28.30 -5.88
C ASN A 156 -27.44 27.15 -4.88
N ILE A 157 -26.38 26.53 -4.36
CA ILE A 157 -26.50 25.57 -3.24
C ILE A 157 -27.21 26.29 -2.07
N PRO A 158 -28.19 25.64 -1.40
CA PRO A 158 -28.87 26.20 -0.23
C PRO A 158 -27.88 26.72 0.81
N ALA A 159 -28.16 27.89 1.38
CA ALA A 159 -27.31 28.48 2.39
C ALA A 159 -27.30 27.60 3.65
N LYS A 160 -26.11 27.44 4.23
CA LYS A 160 -25.94 26.79 5.53
C LYS A 160 -26.23 27.79 6.66
N HIS A 161 -26.92 27.31 7.68
CA HIS A 161 -27.38 28.02 8.86
C HIS A 161 -27.10 27.25 10.16
N GLY A 162 -26.47 26.06 10.09
CA GLY A 162 -26.29 25.15 11.21
C GLY A 162 -25.28 25.61 12.27
N GLY A 163 -24.37 26.51 11.90
CA GLY A 163 -23.50 27.20 12.85
C GLY A 163 -22.42 26.32 13.47
N HIS A 164 -21.98 25.26 12.77
CA HIS A 164 -20.99 24.29 13.27
C HIS A 164 -21.50 23.57 14.52
N ARG A 165 -22.69 23.00 14.38
CA ARG A 165 -23.28 22.07 15.34
C ARG A 165 -23.69 20.82 14.60
N ALA A 166 -23.22 19.67 15.06
CA ALA A 166 -23.21 18.45 14.27
C ALA A 166 -24.61 18.07 13.75
N LEU A 167 -25.64 18.16 14.59
CA LEU A 167 -27.01 17.77 14.22
C LEU A 167 -27.64 18.72 13.19
N ALA A 168 -27.32 20.02 13.25
CA ALA A 168 -27.81 20.97 12.26
C ALA A 168 -27.09 20.76 10.92
N ASP A 169 -25.78 20.54 10.96
CA ASP A 169 -24.93 20.37 9.78
C ASP A 169 -25.25 19.07 9.02
N ILE A 170 -25.61 17.95 9.68
CA ILE A 170 -26.13 16.76 8.97
C ILE A 170 -27.50 16.99 8.32
N ARG A 171 -28.39 17.76 8.93
CA ARG A 171 -29.70 18.08 8.32
C ARG A 171 -29.51 18.92 7.05
N GLU A 172 -28.55 19.83 7.08
CA GLU A 172 -28.15 20.63 5.91
C GLU A 172 -27.47 19.77 4.85
N SER A 173 -26.65 18.79 5.25
CA SER A 173 -26.06 17.80 4.33
C SER A 173 -27.13 17.00 3.59
N ILE A 174 -28.19 16.56 4.30
CA ILE A 174 -29.35 15.88 3.70
C ILE A 174 -30.09 16.82 2.74
N GLN A 175 -30.30 18.08 3.12
CA GLN A 175 -30.94 19.09 2.26
C GLN A 175 -30.11 19.37 1.00
N GLU A 176 -28.79 19.46 1.13
CA GLU A 176 -27.86 19.66 0.02
C GLU A 176 -27.91 18.46 -0.95
N LEU A 177 -27.94 17.22 -0.46
CA LEU A 177 -28.11 16.05 -1.33
C LEU A 177 -29.48 16.02 -2.02
N LYS A 178 -30.56 16.43 -1.34
CA LYS A 178 -31.88 16.61 -1.96
C LYS A 178 -31.81 17.61 -3.12
N TYR A 179 -31.14 18.74 -2.92
CA TYR A 179 -30.93 19.74 -3.96
C TYR A 179 -30.18 19.14 -5.16
N TYR A 180 -29.07 18.43 -4.96
CA TYR A 180 -28.35 17.78 -6.07
C TYR A 180 -29.20 16.71 -6.78
N ARG A 181 -30.01 15.94 -6.06
CA ARG A 181 -30.95 14.98 -6.67
C ARG A 181 -31.94 15.67 -7.61
N GLU A 182 -32.38 16.88 -7.28
CA GLU A 182 -33.35 17.64 -8.08
C GLU A 182 -32.73 18.33 -9.30
N VAL A 183 -31.52 18.89 -9.18
CA VAL A 183 -30.98 19.78 -10.23
C VAL A 183 -29.73 19.26 -10.95
N LEU A 184 -29.05 18.24 -10.42
CA LEU A 184 -27.80 17.70 -10.97
C LEU A 184 -27.97 16.30 -11.56
N LEU A 185 -28.95 15.54 -11.07
CA LEU A 185 -29.22 14.17 -11.51
C LEU A 185 -30.40 14.12 -12.50
N VAL A 186 -30.61 12.95 -13.10
CA VAL A 186 -31.69 12.73 -14.06
C VAL A 186 -33.06 12.73 -13.38
N ASP A 187 -34.06 13.31 -14.05
CA ASP A 187 -35.44 13.42 -13.54
C ASP A 187 -36.08 12.06 -13.20
N GLU A 188 -36.99 12.05 -12.22
CA GLU A 188 -37.78 10.87 -11.89
C GLU A 188 -38.72 10.44 -13.04
N PRO A 189 -38.92 9.13 -13.26
CA PRO A 189 -38.50 7.99 -12.45
C PRO A 189 -37.07 7.48 -12.74
N GLY A 190 -36.24 8.26 -13.44
CA GLY A 190 -34.94 7.83 -13.95
C GLY A 190 -35.05 7.09 -15.29
N PRO A 191 -33.91 6.70 -15.89
CA PRO A 191 -33.89 5.99 -17.17
C PRO A 191 -34.52 4.60 -17.04
N THR A 192 -35.29 4.21 -18.05
CA THR A 192 -35.73 2.82 -18.21
C THR A 192 -34.53 1.88 -18.33
N THR A 193 -34.70 0.59 -18.06
CA THR A 193 -33.63 -0.41 -18.26
C THR A 193 -33.03 -0.37 -19.66
N ALA A 194 -33.84 -0.08 -20.69
CA ALA A 194 -33.36 0.07 -22.06
C ALA A 194 -32.47 1.32 -22.22
N GLN A 195 -32.89 2.48 -21.71
CA GLN A 195 -32.10 3.71 -21.74
C GLN A 195 -30.81 3.57 -20.92
N ALA A 196 -30.87 2.95 -19.75
CA ALA A 196 -29.69 2.71 -18.91
C ALA A 196 -28.69 1.76 -19.60
N ARG A 197 -29.16 0.69 -20.26
CA ARG A 197 -28.31 -0.20 -21.07
C ARG A 197 -27.74 0.50 -22.29
N GLU A 198 -28.49 1.39 -22.93
CA GLU A 198 -27.99 2.16 -24.06
C GLU A 198 -26.91 3.16 -23.63
N ALA A 199 -27.15 3.91 -22.55
CA ALA A 199 -26.15 4.78 -21.96
C ALA A 199 -24.92 4.00 -21.49
N ALA A 200 -25.11 2.81 -20.90
CA ALA A 200 -24.00 1.93 -20.56
C ALA A 200 -23.22 1.54 -21.83
N ARG A 201 -23.87 1.03 -22.88
CA ARG A 201 -23.23 0.62 -24.16
C ARG A 201 -22.58 1.77 -24.94
N SER A 202 -23.04 3.01 -24.75
CA SER A 202 -22.45 4.19 -25.38
C SER A 202 -21.23 4.70 -24.62
N LEU A 203 -21.14 4.39 -23.33
CA LEU A 203 -20.01 4.68 -22.44
C LEU A 203 -19.09 3.46 -22.22
N GLU A 204 -19.53 2.27 -22.64
CA GLU A 204 -18.80 1.00 -22.60
C GLU A 204 -17.69 1.05 -23.64
N LEU A 205 -16.45 0.94 -23.16
CA LEU A 205 -15.27 1.03 -23.99
C LEU A 205 -15.24 -0.17 -24.97
N ARG A 206 -15.18 0.10 -26.28
CA ARG A 206 -15.12 -0.93 -27.32
C ARG A 206 -13.68 -1.10 -27.84
N GLU A 207 -13.30 -2.33 -28.14
CA GLU A 207 -12.04 -2.67 -28.82
C GLU A 207 -12.14 -2.32 -30.33
N GLU A 208 -11.12 -1.68 -30.92
CA GLU A 208 -11.08 -1.40 -32.37
C GLU A 208 -10.21 -2.40 -33.16
N PRO A 209 -10.63 -2.81 -34.38
CA PRO A 209 -9.83 -3.64 -35.28
C PRO A 209 -8.87 -2.82 -36.15
N THR A 210 -7.69 -3.37 -36.43
CA THR A 210 -6.62 -2.74 -37.21
C THR A 210 -6.84 -2.84 -38.73
N MET A 211 -6.64 -1.72 -39.48
CA MET A 211 -6.10 -1.55 -40.88
C MET A 211 -6.53 -0.19 -41.54
N PRO A 212 -5.85 0.32 -42.61
CA PRO A 212 -5.27 1.68 -42.69
C PRO A 212 -6.18 2.78 -43.33
N VAL A 213 -5.89 4.06 -43.03
CA VAL A 213 -6.82 5.21 -43.18
C VAL A 213 -6.35 6.27 -44.22
N PRO A 214 -7.29 6.98 -44.88
CA PRO A 214 -7.34 8.46 -44.76
C PRO A 214 -8.80 8.99 -44.62
N ALA A 215 -9.17 10.08 -43.93
CA ALA A 215 -8.58 10.96 -42.92
C ALA A 215 -9.74 11.65 -42.16
N ALA A 216 -9.71 11.70 -40.82
CA ALA A 216 -10.35 12.71 -39.96
C ALA A 216 -9.75 12.60 -38.54
N THR A 217 -9.49 13.73 -37.89
CA THR A 217 -8.61 13.89 -36.72
C THR A 217 -9.21 13.37 -35.40
N THR A 218 -8.46 12.50 -34.72
CA THR A 218 -8.83 11.73 -33.51
C THR A 218 -8.38 12.42 -32.20
N PRO A 219 -9.16 12.38 -31.09
CA PRO A 219 -8.67 12.75 -29.75
C PRO A 219 -7.87 11.61 -29.09
N VAL A 220 -6.85 11.95 -28.29
CA VAL A 220 -5.84 11.03 -27.72
C VAL A 220 -6.35 10.27 -26.48
N ALA A 221 -6.07 8.97 -26.40
CA ALA A 221 -6.45 8.07 -25.31
C ALA A 221 -5.78 8.41 -23.96
N HIS A 222 -6.48 8.20 -22.84
CA HIS A 222 -5.93 8.33 -21.49
C HIS A 222 -5.03 7.14 -21.15
N VAL A 223 -3.75 7.42 -20.93
CA VAL A 223 -2.74 6.45 -20.51
C VAL A 223 -2.68 6.40 -18.97
N PRO A 224 -2.87 5.23 -18.31
CA PRO A 224 -2.65 5.07 -16.87
C PRO A 224 -1.25 5.53 -16.47
N TRP A 225 -1.06 6.07 -15.26
CA TRP A 225 0.24 6.61 -14.86
C TRP A 225 1.41 5.61 -15.01
N LEU A 226 1.21 4.32 -14.70
CA LEU A 226 2.21 3.24 -14.90
C LEU A 226 2.66 3.11 -16.37
N ASP A 227 1.80 3.49 -17.30
CA ASP A 227 2.05 3.42 -18.74
C ASP A 227 2.42 4.78 -19.35
N ARG A 228 2.32 5.87 -18.58
CA ARG A 228 2.69 7.21 -19.07
C ARG A 228 4.19 7.29 -19.24
N ALA A 229 4.63 7.70 -20.43
CA ALA A 229 6.03 7.98 -20.71
C ALA A 229 6.64 9.00 -19.74
N SER A 230 5.87 9.99 -19.27
CA SER A 230 6.35 10.95 -18.26
C SER A 230 6.62 10.34 -16.89
N HIS A 231 5.81 9.37 -16.46
CA HIS A 231 6.06 8.67 -15.21
C HIS A 231 7.23 7.69 -15.35
N ARG A 232 7.30 6.96 -16.47
CA ARG A 232 8.44 6.09 -16.78
C ARG A 232 9.75 6.86 -16.86
N GLY A 233 9.74 8.04 -17.49
CA GLY A 233 10.91 8.92 -17.53
C GLY A 233 11.30 9.46 -16.15
N TRP A 234 10.33 9.72 -15.26
CA TRP A 234 10.64 10.07 -13.87
C TRP A 234 11.27 8.88 -13.11
N LEU A 235 10.73 7.66 -13.27
CA LEU A 235 11.30 6.45 -12.67
C LEU A 235 12.71 6.16 -13.19
N GLU A 236 12.94 6.29 -14.50
CA GLU A 236 14.28 6.17 -15.11
C GLU A 236 15.24 7.20 -14.54
N GLY A 237 14.81 8.47 -14.42
CA GLY A 237 15.64 9.53 -13.83
C GLY A 237 16.01 9.24 -12.38
N ALA A 238 15.03 8.88 -11.54
CA ALA A 238 15.27 8.54 -10.14
C ALA A 238 16.16 7.29 -9.99
N GLY A 239 15.94 6.27 -10.82
CA GLY A 239 16.78 5.07 -10.85
C GLY A 239 18.23 5.37 -11.25
N LEU A 240 18.43 6.26 -12.22
CA LEU A 240 19.75 6.70 -12.65
C LEU A 240 20.49 7.48 -11.55
N GLU A 241 19.80 8.38 -10.85
CA GLU A 241 20.36 9.10 -9.71
C GLU A 241 20.83 8.14 -8.60
N LEU A 242 20.02 7.12 -8.28
CA LEU A 242 20.38 6.08 -7.30
C LEU A 242 21.58 5.25 -7.75
N LEU A 243 21.68 4.90 -9.04
CA LEU A 243 22.84 4.19 -9.58
C LEU A 243 24.13 5.02 -9.53
N HIS A 244 24.03 6.34 -9.78
CA HIS A 244 25.16 7.24 -9.62
C HIS A 244 25.60 7.36 -8.17
N PHE A 245 24.65 7.52 -7.25
CA PHE A 245 24.92 7.50 -5.81
C PHE A 245 25.62 6.20 -5.40
N ALA A 246 25.10 5.05 -5.83
CA ALA A 246 25.67 3.74 -5.56
C ALA A 246 27.08 3.56 -6.15
N SER A 247 27.41 4.24 -7.25
CA SER A 247 28.69 4.06 -7.95
C SER A 247 29.91 4.49 -7.15
N GLU A 248 29.73 5.33 -6.13
CA GLU A 248 30.78 5.74 -5.19
C GLU A 248 31.17 4.64 -4.19
N SER A 249 30.41 3.53 -4.15
CA SER A 249 30.67 2.42 -3.22
C SER A 249 31.79 1.46 -3.65
N VAL A 250 32.36 1.62 -4.85
CA VAL A 250 33.39 0.68 -5.35
C VAL A 250 34.61 0.65 -4.45
N ARG A 251 35.03 -0.55 -4.05
CA ARG A 251 36.24 -0.76 -3.25
C ARG A 251 37.39 -1.33 -4.07
N GLU A 252 38.59 -0.80 -3.90
CA GLU A 252 39.79 -1.30 -4.57
C GLU A 252 40.22 -2.69 -4.08
N ASP A 253 39.92 -3.02 -2.81
CA ASP A 253 40.23 -4.31 -2.19
C ASP A 253 39.16 -5.40 -2.45
N GLY A 254 38.18 -5.09 -3.30
CA GLY A 254 37.10 -5.98 -3.73
C GLY A 254 35.76 -5.68 -3.04
N GLY A 255 34.68 -5.88 -3.79
CA GLY A 255 33.31 -5.64 -3.34
C GLY A 255 32.90 -4.17 -3.36
N PHE A 256 31.88 -3.87 -2.57
CA PHE A 256 31.31 -2.53 -2.42
C PHE A 256 31.20 -2.12 -0.95
N ALA A 257 31.32 -0.82 -0.68
CA ALA A 257 31.30 -0.21 0.63
C ALA A 257 29.89 0.21 1.04
N TRP A 258 29.68 0.34 2.34
CA TRP A 258 28.55 1.10 2.88
C TRP A 258 28.68 2.56 2.45
N LEU A 259 27.56 3.20 2.16
CA LEU A 259 27.51 4.63 1.86
C LEU A 259 26.84 5.37 3.01
N ASP A 260 27.36 6.55 3.34
CA ASP A 260 26.68 7.49 4.25
C ASP A 260 25.57 8.28 3.54
N GLU A 261 24.90 9.16 4.26
CA GLU A 261 23.81 10.01 3.74
C GLU A 261 24.24 10.95 2.61
N GLN A 262 25.54 11.17 2.42
CA GLN A 262 26.10 12.01 1.36
C GLN A 262 26.67 11.19 0.19
N GLY A 263 26.63 9.85 0.29
CA GLY A 263 27.17 8.94 -0.72
C GLY A 263 28.67 8.71 -0.58
N ALA A 264 29.29 9.10 0.54
CA ALA A 264 30.69 8.81 0.77
C ALA A 264 30.86 7.36 1.28
N PRO A 265 31.86 6.62 0.78
CA PRO A 265 32.09 5.24 1.20
C PRO A 265 32.68 5.15 2.62
N ASP A 266 32.02 4.40 3.50
CA ASP A 266 32.55 4.00 4.81
C ASP A 266 33.44 2.76 4.66
N LEU A 267 34.73 3.02 4.44
CA LEU A 267 35.77 1.99 4.31
C LEU A 267 36.20 1.38 5.66
N SER A 268 35.70 1.89 6.79
CA SER A 268 36.00 1.31 8.11
C SER A 268 35.28 -0.02 8.34
N ARG A 269 34.20 -0.27 7.57
CA ARG A 269 33.42 -1.50 7.61
C ARG A 269 33.94 -2.53 6.60
N PRO A 270 33.76 -3.83 6.89
CA PRO A 270 33.97 -4.87 5.89
C PRO A 270 32.98 -4.71 4.73
N SER A 271 33.35 -5.24 3.57
CA SER A 271 32.43 -5.40 2.45
C SER A 271 31.60 -6.67 2.67
N GLU A 272 30.29 -6.49 2.78
CA GLU A 272 29.35 -7.59 2.98
C GLU A 272 29.05 -8.30 1.65
N LEU A 273 28.90 -9.63 1.70
CA LEU A 273 28.57 -10.44 0.52
C LEU A 273 27.23 -10.04 -0.08
N TRP A 274 26.18 -9.94 0.75
CA TRP A 274 24.84 -9.57 0.31
C TRP A 274 24.83 -8.15 -0.31
N LEU A 275 25.59 -7.20 0.26
CA LEU A 275 25.72 -5.85 -0.26
C LEU A 275 26.38 -5.87 -1.63
N THR A 276 27.49 -6.62 -1.75
CA THR A 276 28.23 -6.74 -3.01
C THR A 276 27.37 -7.36 -4.11
N CYS A 277 26.59 -8.38 -3.77
CA CYS A 277 25.66 -9.01 -4.71
C CYS A 277 24.55 -8.04 -5.17
N ARG A 278 23.93 -7.30 -4.24
CA ARG A 278 22.88 -6.31 -4.56
C ARG A 278 23.38 -5.18 -5.44
N MET A 279 24.60 -4.68 -5.18
CA MET A 279 25.24 -3.68 -6.04
C MET A 279 25.50 -4.26 -7.43
N THR A 280 26.05 -5.48 -7.51
CA THR A 280 26.30 -6.18 -8.78
C THR A 280 25.02 -6.35 -9.60
N HIS A 281 23.93 -6.80 -8.96
CA HIS A 281 22.61 -6.91 -9.56
C HIS A 281 22.12 -5.54 -10.09
N SER A 282 22.17 -4.51 -9.25
CA SER A 282 21.71 -3.15 -9.59
C SER A 282 22.48 -2.56 -10.77
N PHE A 283 23.80 -2.71 -10.81
CA PHE A 283 24.62 -2.23 -11.94
C PHE A 283 24.42 -3.06 -13.21
N ALA A 284 24.16 -4.36 -13.10
CA ALA A 284 23.79 -5.18 -14.26
C ALA A 284 22.44 -4.74 -14.85
N LEU A 285 21.46 -4.41 -14.01
CA LEU A 285 20.20 -3.79 -14.45
C LEU A 285 20.43 -2.41 -15.09
N GLY A 286 21.26 -1.56 -14.49
CA GLY A 286 21.64 -0.27 -15.08
C GLY A 286 22.24 -0.42 -16.48
N HIS A 287 23.09 -1.43 -16.68
CA HIS A 287 23.64 -1.77 -17.99
C HIS A 287 22.55 -2.20 -18.98
N LEU A 288 21.63 -3.09 -18.56
CA LEU A 288 20.51 -3.58 -19.38
C LEU A 288 19.52 -2.46 -19.77
N LEU A 289 19.36 -1.44 -18.93
CA LEU A 289 18.55 -0.25 -19.21
C LEU A 289 19.20 0.70 -20.24
N GLY A 290 20.39 0.38 -20.75
CA GLY A 290 21.04 1.14 -21.81
C GLY A 290 22.06 2.17 -21.31
N HIS A 291 22.50 2.07 -20.06
CA HIS A 291 23.59 2.88 -19.51
C HIS A 291 24.89 2.05 -19.45
N PRO A 292 25.67 2.02 -20.55
CA PRO A 292 26.78 1.06 -20.70
C PRO A 292 27.86 1.20 -19.62
N ASP A 293 28.06 2.43 -19.12
CA ASP A 293 29.08 2.73 -18.11
C ASP A 293 28.89 1.97 -16.80
N PHE A 294 27.65 1.57 -16.46
CA PHE A 294 27.42 0.76 -15.26
C PHE A 294 27.92 -0.68 -15.40
N GLY A 295 28.16 -1.15 -16.63
CA GLY A 295 28.70 -2.48 -16.89
C GLY A 295 30.05 -2.73 -16.21
N ARG A 296 30.88 -1.70 -16.07
CA ARG A 296 32.19 -1.83 -15.38
C ARG A 296 32.06 -2.12 -13.88
N PHE A 297 30.98 -1.64 -13.25
CA PHE A 297 30.71 -1.90 -11.84
C PHE A 297 30.13 -3.29 -11.66
N ALA A 298 29.27 -3.74 -12.58
CA ALA A 298 28.83 -5.14 -12.60
C ALA A 298 30.03 -6.09 -12.77
N ASP A 299 30.97 -5.78 -13.67
CA ASP A 299 32.19 -6.56 -13.86
C ASP A 299 33.06 -6.60 -12.59
N HIS A 300 33.22 -5.45 -11.91
CA HIS A 300 33.92 -5.37 -10.63
C HIS A 300 33.28 -6.26 -9.57
N GLY A 301 31.95 -6.22 -9.47
CA GLY A 301 31.18 -7.06 -8.55
C GLY A 301 31.36 -8.55 -8.84
N LEU A 302 31.16 -8.97 -10.09
CA LEU A 302 31.37 -10.36 -10.52
C LEU A 302 32.81 -10.84 -10.30
N ALA A 303 33.80 -9.99 -10.56
CA ALA A 303 35.20 -10.30 -10.30
C ALA A 303 35.47 -10.45 -8.79
N SER A 304 34.84 -9.61 -7.95
CA SER A 304 34.95 -9.69 -6.50
C SER A 304 34.34 -10.98 -5.94
N LEU A 305 33.16 -11.35 -6.45
CA LEU A 305 32.47 -12.59 -6.07
C LEU A 305 33.25 -13.84 -6.48
N ARG A 306 33.90 -13.82 -7.65
CA ARG A 306 34.77 -14.93 -8.11
C ARG A 306 36.17 -14.90 -7.46
N GLY A 307 36.53 -13.79 -6.84
CA GLY A 307 37.83 -13.51 -6.27
C GLY A 307 37.80 -13.54 -4.75
N VAL A 308 37.86 -12.36 -4.13
CA VAL A 308 38.08 -12.20 -2.68
C VAL A 308 36.99 -12.82 -1.81
N PHE A 309 35.75 -12.91 -2.29
CA PHE A 309 34.66 -13.54 -1.55
C PHE A 309 34.62 -15.07 -1.70
N ARG A 310 35.20 -15.63 -2.77
CA ARG A 310 35.11 -17.06 -3.06
C ARG A 310 36.06 -17.83 -2.15
N ASP A 311 35.51 -18.79 -1.41
CA ASP A 311 36.32 -19.73 -0.63
C ASP A 311 36.88 -20.82 -1.54
N GLN A 312 38.16 -20.72 -1.89
CA GLN A 312 38.80 -21.67 -2.80
C GLN A 312 39.04 -23.05 -2.16
N GLU A 313 38.93 -23.16 -0.84
CA GLU A 313 39.21 -24.39 -0.11
C GLU A 313 37.96 -25.24 0.08
N HIS A 314 36.86 -24.62 0.52
CA HIS A 314 35.61 -25.33 0.87
C HIS A 314 34.44 -25.05 -0.10
N GLY A 315 34.62 -24.16 -1.07
CA GLY A 315 33.55 -23.70 -1.96
C GLY A 315 32.62 -22.69 -1.29
N GLY A 316 31.70 -22.13 -2.07
CA GLY A 316 30.81 -21.05 -1.61
C GLY A 316 31.55 -19.73 -1.35
N TRP A 317 30.89 -18.82 -0.63
CA TRP A 317 31.37 -17.46 -0.41
C TRP A 317 31.41 -17.10 1.08
N TYR A 318 32.43 -16.35 1.47
CA TYR A 318 32.54 -15.75 2.79
C TYR A 318 31.47 -14.67 2.99
N SER A 319 30.90 -14.56 4.18
CA SER A 319 29.86 -13.55 4.50
C SER A 319 30.39 -12.12 4.40
N SER A 320 31.66 -11.87 4.74
CA SER A 320 32.27 -10.55 4.58
C SER A 320 33.78 -10.58 4.38
N VAL A 321 34.32 -9.54 3.72
CA VAL A 321 35.76 -9.37 3.46
C VAL A 321 36.24 -7.95 3.78
N ALA A 322 37.48 -7.82 4.22
CA ALA A 322 38.16 -6.55 4.38
C ALA A 322 39.64 -6.69 4.02
N ALA A 323 40.20 -5.67 3.35
CA ALA A 323 41.57 -5.69 2.84
C ALA A 323 41.89 -6.94 2.00
N GLY A 324 40.91 -7.40 1.21
CA GLY A 324 41.02 -8.58 0.35
C GLY A 324 41.10 -9.92 1.09
N ARG A 325 40.70 -9.98 2.36
CA ARG A 325 40.71 -11.19 3.19
C ARG A 325 39.34 -11.43 3.85
N PRO A 326 38.95 -12.69 4.11
CA PRO A 326 37.74 -12.98 4.86
C PRO A 326 37.81 -12.40 6.27
N VAL A 327 36.69 -11.83 6.72
CA VAL A 327 36.48 -11.35 8.11
C VAL A 327 35.44 -12.21 8.80
N ASP A 328 34.35 -12.52 8.10
CA ASP A 328 33.35 -13.51 8.51
C ASP A 328 33.32 -14.61 7.44
N ASP A 329 33.68 -15.82 7.84
CA ASP A 329 33.80 -16.98 6.97
C ASP A 329 32.61 -17.95 7.04
N SER A 330 31.56 -17.59 7.78
CA SER A 330 30.29 -18.31 7.79
C SER A 330 29.68 -18.39 6.39
N LYS A 331 28.83 -19.41 6.16
CA LYS A 331 28.14 -19.64 4.89
C LYS A 331 26.65 -19.45 5.10
N GLN A 332 26.12 -18.33 4.64
CA GLN A 332 24.71 -17.98 4.85
C GLN A 332 23.89 -18.19 3.57
N ALA A 333 22.79 -18.94 3.65
CA ALA A 333 21.86 -19.18 2.54
C ALA A 333 21.33 -17.87 1.98
N TYR A 334 20.98 -16.92 2.87
CA TYR A 334 20.57 -15.56 2.51
C TYR A 334 21.54 -14.91 1.52
N ALA A 335 22.83 -14.86 1.88
CA ALA A 335 23.83 -14.20 1.06
C ALA A 335 24.17 -15.01 -0.19
N HIS A 336 24.14 -16.35 -0.13
CA HIS A 336 24.37 -17.23 -1.28
C HIS A 336 23.23 -17.13 -2.32
N ALA A 337 21.98 -16.96 -1.90
CA ALA A 337 20.88 -16.66 -2.81
C ALA A 337 21.14 -15.35 -3.58
N PHE A 338 21.68 -14.33 -2.91
CA PHE A 338 22.07 -13.09 -3.58
C PHE A 338 23.23 -13.27 -4.57
N VAL A 339 24.15 -14.23 -4.36
CA VAL A 339 25.18 -14.56 -5.37
C VAL A 339 24.54 -15.09 -6.64
N VAL A 340 23.55 -15.98 -6.53
CA VAL A 340 22.77 -16.47 -7.68
C VAL A 340 22.06 -15.32 -8.39
N LEU A 341 21.40 -14.42 -7.65
CA LEU A 341 20.72 -13.25 -8.24
C LEU A 341 21.70 -12.33 -8.99
N ALA A 342 22.85 -12.03 -8.39
CA ALA A 342 23.89 -11.20 -9.00
C ALA A 342 24.45 -11.85 -10.27
N ALA A 343 24.75 -13.14 -10.22
CA ALA A 343 25.30 -13.89 -11.35
C ALA A 343 24.28 -14.04 -12.49
N ALA A 344 23.01 -14.32 -12.18
CA ALA A 344 21.93 -14.37 -13.16
C ALA A 344 21.75 -13.02 -13.87
N SER A 345 21.79 -11.93 -13.12
CA SER A 345 21.68 -10.57 -13.67
C SER A 345 22.88 -10.21 -14.53
N GLY A 346 24.09 -10.57 -14.09
CA GLY A 346 25.31 -10.45 -14.88
C GLY A 346 25.24 -11.24 -16.19
N LEU A 347 24.67 -12.45 -16.17
CA LEU A 347 24.51 -13.29 -17.34
C LEU A 347 23.49 -12.68 -18.33
N ALA A 348 22.34 -12.21 -17.83
CA ALA A 348 21.36 -11.48 -18.63
C ALA A 348 21.99 -10.24 -19.31
N ALA A 349 22.83 -9.52 -18.57
CA ALA A 349 23.56 -8.35 -19.04
C ALA A 349 24.79 -8.68 -19.93
N GLY A 350 25.05 -9.97 -20.21
CA GLY A 350 26.18 -10.40 -21.05
C GLY A 350 27.55 -10.08 -20.48
N ARG A 351 27.69 -10.01 -19.15
CA ARG A 351 28.92 -9.61 -18.47
C ARG A 351 29.91 -10.79 -18.34
N PRO A 352 31.23 -10.55 -18.41
CA PRO A 352 32.23 -11.61 -18.35
C PRO A 352 32.23 -12.38 -17.02
N GLY A 353 32.36 -13.70 -17.08
CA GLY A 353 32.46 -14.55 -15.90
C GLY A 353 31.14 -14.83 -15.17
N ALA A 354 30.02 -14.23 -15.62
CA ALA A 354 28.73 -14.38 -14.95
C ALA A 354 28.15 -15.78 -15.08
N LYS A 355 28.35 -16.43 -16.23
CA LYS A 355 27.89 -17.81 -16.44
C LYS A 355 28.58 -18.78 -15.49
N GLU A 356 29.90 -18.72 -15.41
CA GLU A 356 30.69 -19.60 -14.57
C GLU A 356 30.35 -19.40 -13.09
N LEU A 357 30.15 -18.14 -12.67
CA LEU A 357 29.70 -17.83 -11.31
C LEU A 357 28.29 -18.36 -11.04
N LEU A 358 27.37 -18.24 -11.99
CA LEU A 358 25.99 -18.71 -11.81
C LEU A 358 25.93 -20.23 -11.69
N ASP A 359 26.67 -20.95 -12.55
CA ASP A 359 26.71 -22.41 -12.51
C ASP A 359 27.22 -22.89 -11.14
N GLU A 360 28.31 -22.30 -10.63
CA GLU A 360 28.86 -22.62 -9.30
C GLU A 360 27.90 -22.23 -8.16
N ALA A 361 27.27 -21.05 -8.23
CA ALA A 361 26.37 -20.58 -7.18
C ALA A 361 25.10 -21.42 -7.08
N LEU A 362 24.57 -21.87 -8.23
CA LEU A 362 23.43 -22.78 -8.25
C LEU A 362 23.82 -24.16 -7.71
N GLU A 363 25.01 -24.68 -8.03
CA GLU A 363 25.50 -25.95 -7.48
C GLU A 363 25.62 -25.87 -5.95
N VAL A 364 26.24 -24.81 -5.41
CA VAL A 364 26.37 -24.62 -3.96
C VAL A 364 24.99 -24.47 -3.29
N LEU A 365 24.10 -23.65 -3.85
CA LEU A 365 22.75 -23.45 -3.31
C LEU A 365 21.97 -24.76 -3.30
N ASP A 366 22.06 -25.53 -4.40
CA ASP A 366 21.37 -26.79 -4.60
C ASP A 366 21.88 -27.88 -3.65
N GLU A 367 23.19 -28.09 -3.59
CA GLU A 367 23.78 -29.21 -2.86
C GLU A 367 23.95 -28.95 -1.36
N LYS A 368 24.13 -27.69 -0.95
CA LYS A 368 24.44 -27.34 0.45
C LYS A 368 23.26 -26.78 1.21
N PHE A 369 22.49 -25.89 0.58
CA PHE A 369 21.46 -25.13 1.29
C PHE A 369 20.06 -25.68 1.11
N PHE A 370 19.74 -26.31 -0.04
CA PHE A 370 18.39 -26.79 -0.29
C PHE A 370 18.15 -28.17 0.37
N ASP A 371 17.24 -28.22 1.34
CA ASP A 371 16.77 -29.47 1.94
C ASP A 371 15.59 -30.00 1.11
N GLU A 372 15.82 -31.06 0.35
CA GLU A 372 14.80 -31.72 -0.48
C GLU A 372 13.63 -32.29 0.33
N THR A 373 13.86 -32.71 1.57
CA THR A 373 12.78 -33.26 2.43
C THR A 373 11.88 -32.14 2.91
N ALA A 374 12.48 -31.01 3.30
CA ALA A 374 11.73 -29.82 3.66
C ALA A 374 11.22 -29.04 2.42
N GLY A 375 11.76 -29.26 1.23
CA GLY A 375 11.46 -28.43 0.05
C GLY A 375 11.80 -26.94 0.28
N MET A 376 12.76 -26.64 1.15
CA MET A 376 13.13 -25.30 1.60
C MET A 376 14.62 -25.21 1.86
N SER A 377 15.17 -24.00 1.85
CA SER A 377 16.57 -23.75 2.23
C SER A 377 16.73 -23.79 3.75
N VAL A 378 17.83 -24.41 4.20
CA VAL A 378 18.37 -24.17 5.56
C VAL A 378 19.00 -22.78 5.63
N ASP A 379 19.39 -22.33 6.83
CA ASP A 379 19.80 -20.92 7.01
C ASP A 379 21.30 -20.67 6.87
N SER A 380 22.12 -21.31 7.71
CA SER A 380 23.56 -21.04 7.74
C SER A 380 24.38 -22.28 8.08
N PHE A 381 25.64 -22.26 7.66
CA PHE A 381 26.67 -23.22 8.02
C PHE A 381 27.93 -22.52 8.51
N ASP A 382 28.76 -23.27 9.23
CA ASP A 382 30.18 -22.97 9.39
C ASP A 382 30.93 -22.99 8.04
N ARG A 383 32.19 -22.53 8.06
CA ARG A 383 33.01 -22.38 6.84
C ARG A 383 33.12 -23.68 6.02
N GLU A 384 33.19 -24.83 6.68
CA GLU A 384 33.44 -26.12 6.04
C GLU A 384 32.17 -26.80 5.51
N PHE A 385 30.99 -26.20 5.72
CA PHE A 385 29.68 -26.86 5.52
C PHE A 385 29.52 -28.13 6.38
N GLY A 386 30.12 -28.16 7.58
CA GLY A 386 30.09 -29.29 8.50
C GLY A 386 28.96 -29.22 9.52
N GLU A 387 28.65 -28.03 10.02
CA GLU A 387 27.62 -27.76 11.02
C GLU A 387 26.58 -26.79 10.49
N CYS A 388 25.36 -27.28 10.28
CA CYS A 388 24.19 -26.46 9.95
C CYS A 388 23.61 -25.87 11.22
N GLU A 389 23.29 -24.58 11.20
CA GLU A 389 22.58 -23.94 12.30
C GLU A 389 21.20 -24.60 12.52
N PRO A 390 20.81 -24.90 13.77
CA PRO A 390 19.50 -25.45 14.11
C PRO A 390 18.42 -24.36 14.11
N TYR A 391 18.39 -23.54 13.06
CA TYR A 391 17.44 -22.46 12.82
C TYR A 391 16.96 -22.49 11.36
N ARG A 392 15.70 -22.13 11.12
CA ARG A 392 15.11 -22.03 9.78
C ARG A 392 14.43 -20.66 9.64
N GLY A 393 14.95 -19.84 8.73
CA GLY A 393 14.41 -18.53 8.42
C GLY A 393 13.64 -18.49 7.10
N ILE A 394 12.48 -17.85 7.13
CA ILE A 394 11.72 -17.55 5.90
C ILE A 394 12.42 -16.49 5.06
N ASN A 395 13.15 -15.57 5.67
CA ASN A 395 13.84 -14.50 4.95
C ASN A 395 14.85 -15.04 3.92
N SER A 396 15.67 -16.02 4.32
CA SER A 396 16.59 -16.72 3.42
C SER A 396 15.83 -17.42 2.28
N ASN A 397 14.71 -18.07 2.59
CA ASN A 397 13.86 -18.76 1.61
C ASN A 397 13.18 -17.81 0.62
N MET A 398 12.71 -16.64 1.07
CA MET A 398 12.11 -15.61 0.23
C MET A 398 13.11 -15.13 -0.83
N HIS A 399 14.36 -14.87 -0.44
CA HIS A 399 15.39 -14.48 -1.40
C HIS A 399 15.90 -15.66 -2.25
N THR A 400 15.84 -16.89 -1.75
CA THR A 400 16.03 -18.07 -2.60
C THR A 400 14.99 -18.11 -3.73
N VAL A 401 13.71 -17.81 -3.45
CA VAL A 401 12.67 -17.72 -4.49
C VAL A 401 13.02 -16.65 -5.53
N GLU A 402 13.38 -15.44 -5.08
CA GLU A 402 13.82 -14.33 -5.96
C GLU A 402 14.97 -14.76 -6.87
N ALA A 403 16.01 -15.38 -6.29
CA ALA A 403 17.19 -15.81 -7.01
C ALA A 403 16.90 -16.94 -8.02
N LEU A 404 16.08 -17.92 -7.64
CA LEU A 404 15.72 -19.05 -8.51
C LEU A 404 14.83 -18.64 -9.68
N LEU A 405 13.97 -17.63 -9.51
CA LEU A 405 13.21 -17.03 -10.61
C LEU A 405 14.16 -16.38 -11.62
N ALA A 406 15.11 -15.55 -11.15
CA ALA A 406 16.10 -14.92 -12.03
C ALA A 406 17.00 -15.97 -12.72
N ALA A 407 17.41 -17.03 -12.01
CA ALA A 407 18.17 -18.13 -12.60
C ALA A 407 17.37 -18.90 -13.65
N ALA A 408 16.08 -19.14 -13.44
CA ALA A 408 15.22 -19.80 -14.41
C ALA A 408 15.13 -19.02 -15.73
N ASP A 409 15.00 -17.69 -15.66
CA ASP A 409 14.88 -16.82 -16.84
C ASP A 409 16.12 -16.90 -17.75
N VAL A 410 17.31 -16.96 -17.15
CA VAL A 410 18.57 -16.96 -17.93
C VAL A 410 19.09 -18.34 -18.28
N THR A 411 18.70 -19.38 -17.54
CA THR A 411 19.13 -20.77 -17.81
C THR A 411 18.10 -21.57 -18.61
N GLY A 412 16.82 -21.18 -18.59
CA GLY A 412 15.71 -21.95 -19.14
C GLY A 412 15.43 -23.28 -18.42
N GLN A 413 16.05 -23.52 -17.25
CA GLN A 413 15.91 -24.78 -16.52
C GLN A 413 14.69 -24.76 -15.60
N ARG A 414 13.70 -25.58 -15.94
CA ARG A 414 12.42 -25.67 -15.21
C ARG A 414 12.56 -26.01 -13.72
N ARG A 415 13.58 -26.81 -13.34
CA ARG A 415 13.80 -27.22 -11.94
C ARG A 415 13.89 -26.05 -10.96
N TRP A 416 14.42 -24.90 -11.39
CA TRP A 416 14.54 -23.72 -10.54
C TRP A 416 13.17 -23.09 -10.25
N LEU A 417 12.28 -23.06 -11.25
CA LEU A 417 10.89 -22.64 -11.04
C LEU A 417 10.15 -23.60 -10.13
N ASP A 418 10.34 -24.91 -10.29
CA ASP A 418 9.65 -25.90 -9.47
C ASP A 418 10.06 -25.78 -7.99
N ARG A 419 11.34 -25.51 -7.70
CA ARG A 419 11.81 -25.20 -6.34
C ARG A 419 11.26 -23.89 -5.79
N ALA A 420 11.26 -22.83 -6.59
CA ALA A 420 10.68 -21.54 -6.20
C ALA A 420 9.20 -21.68 -5.84
N VAL A 421 8.44 -22.45 -6.64
CA VAL A 421 7.03 -22.77 -6.36
C VAL A 421 6.90 -23.63 -5.10
N GLY A 422 7.78 -24.61 -4.89
CA GLY A 422 7.79 -25.43 -3.68
C GLY A 422 7.93 -24.58 -2.41
N ILE A 423 8.95 -23.71 -2.37
CA ILE A 423 9.18 -22.78 -1.26
C ILE A 423 7.96 -21.85 -1.07
N ALA A 424 7.45 -21.24 -2.15
CA ALA A 424 6.30 -20.33 -2.06
C ALA A 424 5.02 -21.04 -1.58
N THR A 425 4.83 -22.31 -1.97
CA THR A 425 3.70 -23.13 -1.50
C THR A 425 3.81 -23.35 0.00
N ARG A 426 4.96 -23.78 0.52
CA ARG A 426 5.14 -23.99 1.96
C ARG A 426 5.00 -22.68 2.74
N ALA A 427 5.71 -21.63 2.31
CA ALA A 427 5.70 -20.35 3.02
C ALA A 427 4.31 -19.70 3.03
N ILE A 428 3.63 -19.62 1.87
CA ILE A 428 2.40 -18.84 1.74
C ILE A 428 1.13 -19.68 1.85
N ASP A 429 1.05 -20.79 1.12
CA ASP A 429 -0.14 -21.63 1.05
C ASP A 429 -0.37 -22.43 2.34
N GLU A 430 0.72 -22.85 2.98
CA GLU A 430 0.70 -23.61 4.23
C GLU A 430 0.90 -22.68 5.43
N PHE A 431 2.09 -22.08 5.60
CA PHE A 431 2.41 -21.38 6.84
C PHE A 431 1.63 -20.07 7.01
N ALA A 432 1.68 -19.16 6.04
CA ALA A 432 1.00 -17.88 6.18
C ALA A 432 -0.52 -18.05 6.26
N ARG A 433 -1.10 -18.89 5.40
CA ARG A 433 -2.55 -19.16 5.42
C ARG A 433 -3.03 -19.69 6.77
N LEU A 434 -2.25 -20.56 7.43
CA LEU A 434 -2.58 -21.08 8.76
C LEU A 434 -2.41 -20.04 9.89
N ASN A 435 -1.81 -18.90 9.59
CA ASN A 435 -1.54 -17.80 10.52
C ASN A 435 -2.21 -16.49 10.05
N ASP A 436 -3.44 -16.56 9.55
CA ASP A 436 -4.22 -15.38 9.10
C ASP A 436 -3.50 -14.52 8.04
N TRP A 437 -2.72 -15.16 7.18
CA TRP A 437 -1.86 -14.55 6.16
C TRP A 437 -0.70 -13.71 6.72
N ALA A 438 -0.44 -13.78 8.03
CA ALA A 438 0.83 -13.37 8.60
C ALA A 438 1.86 -14.49 8.37
N LEU A 439 3.03 -14.15 7.85
CA LEU A 439 4.10 -15.10 7.58
C LEU A 439 5.07 -15.11 8.78
N PRO A 440 5.10 -16.17 9.61
CA PRO A 440 6.10 -16.28 10.68
C PRO A 440 7.50 -16.31 10.07
N GLU A 441 8.49 -15.68 10.70
CA GLU A 441 9.85 -15.62 10.15
C GLU A 441 10.79 -16.71 10.69
N HIS A 442 10.48 -17.26 11.87
CA HIS A 442 11.42 -18.07 12.65
C HIS A 442 10.83 -19.46 12.93
N TYR A 443 11.57 -20.49 12.55
CA TYR A 443 11.23 -21.89 12.74
C TYR A 443 12.43 -22.64 13.33
N ASP A 444 12.15 -23.70 14.09
CA ASP A 444 13.14 -24.70 14.47
C ASP A 444 13.31 -25.73 13.33
N VAL A 445 13.92 -26.88 13.65
CA VAL A 445 14.27 -27.91 12.65
C VAL A 445 13.12 -28.90 12.42
N GLU A 446 12.14 -28.99 13.32
CA GLU A 446 11.00 -29.93 13.27
C GLU A 446 9.78 -29.31 12.56
#